data_AF-A0A8C4ULU0-F1
#
_entry.id   AF-A0A8C4ULU0-F1
#
_cell.length_a   1.000
_cell.length_b   1.000
_cell.length_c   1.000
_cell.angle_alpha   90.00
_cell.angle_beta   90.00
_cell.angle_gamma   90.00
#
_symmetry.space_group_name_H-M   'P 1'
#
loop_
_entity.id
_entity.type
_entity.pdbx_description
1 polymer ?
#
loop_
_entity_poly.entity_id
_entity_poly.type
_entity_poly.pdbx_seq_one_letter_code
_entity_poly.pdbx_strand_id
1 'polypeptide(L)'
;MRRPRRSPSACAPARRRPASRSARRDRGPCGCGAGAVRRPRPCPPVGARSARRVPVPGGGAMAGVLRKTSGLVGLAVVENPHERLRILYTKILGVLQNIPKDAAYRKYTEQIINQKFNLVQTETDVQKLQDKLNSGHIEEVILQAENELSLARKMIQWKPWEPLVEEPPSDQWRWPI
;
A
#
# COMPACT_ATOMS: atom_id res chain seq x y z
N MET A 1 -52.36 -35.11 9.14
CA MET A 1 -52.84 -34.32 7.98
C MET A 1 -53.17 -32.90 8.43
N ARG A 2 -52.43 -31.88 7.94
CA ARG A 2 -52.76 -30.43 7.90
C ARG A 2 -51.61 -29.72 7.13
N ARG A 3 -51.92 -29.05 6.01
CA ARG A 3 -50.98 -28.22 5.20
C ARG A 3 -51.04 -26.75 5.69
N PRO A 4 -50.05 -25.87 5.38
CA PRO A 4 -50.05 -25.09 4.10
C PRO A 4 -48.65 -24.88 3.49
N ARG A 5 -48.43 -25.06 2.18
CA ARG A 5 -48.43 -24.05 1.08
C ARG A 5 -47.61 -22.76 1.34
N ARG A 6 -46.41 -22.67 0.73
CA ARG A 6 -45.74 -21.46 0.19
C ARG A 6 -44.88 -21.94 -1.00
N SER A 7 -45.33 -21.85 -2.25
CA SER A 7 -45.22 -20.73 -3.21
C SER A 7 -43.77 -20.23 -3.42
N PRO A 8 -43.14 -20.49 -4.57
CA PRO A 8 -41.83 -19.95 -4.94
C PRO A 8 -41.96 -18.50 -5.44
N SER A 9 -41.11 -17.62 -4.93
CA SER A 9 -41.08 -16.20 -5.25
C SER A 9 -40.09 -15.87 -6.38
N ALA A 10 -40.50 -14.89 -7.19
CA ALA A 10 -39.71 -13.96 -8.00
C ALA A 10 -39.27 -14.39 -9.41
N CYS A 11 -40.21 -14.21 -10.33
CA CYS A 11 -39.97 -13.69 -11.69
C CYS A 11 -39.11 -12.41 -11.67
N ALA A 12 -38.04 -12.37 -12.45
CA ALA A 12 -37.29 -11.15 -12.74
C ALA A 12 -37.74 -10.56 -14.09
N PRO A 13 -37.98 -9.24 -14.20
CA PRO A 13 -38.57 -8.62 -15.39
C PRO A 13 -37.55 -8.26 -16.48
N ALA A 14 -38.11 -8.23 -17.68
CA ALA A 14 -37.52 -7.90 -18.97
C ALA A 14 -36.73 -6.59 -19.01
N ARG A 15 -35.53 -6.63 -19.60
CA ARG A 15 -34.85 -5.43 -20.13
C ARG A 15 -35.35 -5.17 -21.54
N ARG A 16 -35.97 -4.00 -21.76
CA ARG A 16 -36.29 -3.48 -23.09
C ARG A 16 -35.50 -2.19 -23.36
N ARG A 17 -35.00 -2.14 -24.60
CA ARG A 17 -34.87 -0.98 -25.53
C ARG A 17 -33.66 -0.03 -25.41
N PRO A 18 -33.35 0.76 -26.46
CA PRO A 18 -32.91 0.34 -27.80
C PRO A 18 -31.77 1.25 -28.34
N ALA A 19 -31.32 1.03 -29.58
CA ALA A 19 -31.11 2.08 -30.60
C ALA A 19 -30.03 1.65 -31.61
N SER A 20 -30.50 1.15 -32.75
CA SER A 20 -29.79 1.18 -34.01
C SER A 20 -29.69 2.62 -34.52
N ARG A 21 -28.51 3.04 -34.97
CA ARG A 21 -28.40 4.12 -35.96
C ARG A 21 -27.26 3.81 -36.92
N SER A 22 -27.67 3.35 -38.09
CA SER A 22 -26.85 3.20 -39.28
C SER A 22 -26.80 4.52 -40.07
N ALA A 23 -25.77 4.59 -40.91
CA ALA A 23 -25.67 5.35 -42.16
C ALA A 23 -24.94 6.72 -42.16
N ARG A 24 -23.72 6.64 -42.74
CA ARG A 24 -23.22 7.36 -43.94
C ARG A 24 -23.29 8.89 -43.94
N ARG A 25 -22.12 9.52 -44.18
CA ARG A 25 -21.80 10.18 -45.47
C ARG A 25 -20.36 10.68 -45.50
N ASP A 26 -19.64 10.20 -46.50
CA ASP A 26 -18.48 10.82 -47.13
C ASP A 26 -18.68 12.32 -47.40
N ARG A 27 -17.67 13.13 -47.07
CA ARG A 27 -17.22 14.25 -47.90
C ARG A 27 -15.70 14.41 -47.75
N GLY A 28 -15.02 14.20 -48.88
CA GLY A 28 -13.60 14.51 -49.05
C GLY A 28 -13.30 16.01 -49.14
N PRO A 29 -12.03 16.36 -49.41
CA PRO A 29 -11.40 17.59 -48.94
C PRO A 29 -11.24 18.65 -50.04
N CYS A 30 -11.33 19.93 -49.67
CA CYS A 30 -10.79 21.03 -50.46
C CYS A 30 -10.74 22.32 -49.62
N GLY A 31 -9.63 23.05 -49.70
CA GLY A 31 -9.55 24.44 -49.25
C GLY A 31 -8.27 24.81 -48.52
N CYS A 32 -7.22 25.09 -49.29
CA CYS A 32 -6.04 25.82 -48.85
C CYS A 32 -6.43 27.19 -48.27
N GLY A 33 -5.84 27.56 -47.14
CA GLY A 33 -5.95 28.90 -46.56
C GLY A 33 -4.74 29.19 -45.70
N ALA A 34 -3.74 29.85 -46.30
CA ALA A 34 -2.59 30.41 -45.61
C ALA A 34 -3.04 31.42 -44.54
N GLY A 35 -2.48 31.35 -43.34
CA GLY A 35 -2.88 32.26 -42.26
C GLY A 35 -1.97 32.20 -41.03
N ALA A 36 -0.86 32.92 -41.11
CA ALA A 36 -0.14 33.58 -40.01
C ALA A 36 0.14 32.79 -38.72
N VAL A 37 1.41 32.38 -38.59
CA VAL A 37 2.11 32.07 -37.33
C VAL A 37 1.86 33.19 -36.30
N ARG A 38 1.10 32.91 -35.25
CA ARG A 38 1.07 33.75 -34.03
C ARG A 38 1.77 33.01 -32.91
N ARG A 39 3.04 33.33 -32.70
CA ARG A 39 3.80 32.93 -31.50
C ARG A 39 3.10 33.49 -30.26
N PRO A 40 2.88 32.70 -29.19
CA PRO A 40 2.38 33.24 -27.93
C PRO A 40 3.38 34.26 -27.37
N ARG A 41 2.86 35.42 -26.94
CA ARG A 41 3.66 36.46 -26.29
C ARG A 41 4.15 35.95 -24.93
N PRO A 42 5.43 36.14 -24.57
CA PRO A 42 5.90 35.86 -23.22
C PRO A 42 5.26 36.85 -22.22
N CYS A 43 4.78 36.32 -21.11
CA CYS A 43 4.26 37.09 -19.98
C CYS A 43 5.40 37.92 -19.34
N PRO A 44 5.17 39.19 -18.98
CA PRO A 44 6.15 39.98 -18.24
C PRO A 44 6.30 39.46 -16.79
N PRO A 45 7.51 39.49 -16.21
CA PRO A 45 7.72 39.14 -14.81
C PRO A 45 7.20 40.27 -13.91
N VAL A 46 6.03 40.05 -13.29
CA VAL A 46 5.52 40.93 -12.24
C VAL A 46 6.17 40.55 -10.92
N GLY A 47 7.04 41.44 -10.45
CA GLY A 47 7.17 41.77 -9.03
C GLY A 47 7.81 40.70 -8.15
N ALA A 48 9.09 40.91 -7.85
CA ALA A 48 9.76 40.37 -6.68
C ALA A 48 8.96 40.73 -5.40
N ARG A 49 8.10 39.81 -4.95
CA ARG A 49 7.58 39.84 -3.58
C ARG A 49 8.64 39.20 -2.70
N SER A 50 9.34 40.07 -1.97
CA SER A 50 10.17 39.75 -0.82
C SER A 50 9.48 38.70 0.04
N ALA A 51 9.95 37.45 -0.02
CA ALA A 51 9.53 36.40 0.89
C ALA A 51 10.00 36.81 2.28
N ARG A 52 9.11 37.43 3.07
CA ARG A 52 9.27 37.44 4.53
C ARG A 52 9.27 35.98 4.95
N ARG A 53 10.45 35.47 5.28
CA ARG A 53 10.60 34.23 6.05
C ARG A 53 9.71 34.38 7.29
N VAL A 54 8.61 33.65 7.33
CA VAL A 54 7.95 33.39 8.60
C VAL A 54 8.93 32.49 9.38
N PRO A 55 9.41 32.90 10.57
CA PRO A 55 10.17 32.01 11.43
C PRO A 55 9.19 30.93 11.86
N VAL A 56 9.38 29.71 11.34
CA VAL A 56 8.69 28.55 11.89
C VAL A 56 9.27 28.37 13.29
N PRO A 57 8.45 28.40 14.36
CA PRO A 57 8.95 28.18 15.71
C PRO A 57 9.56 26.78 15.76
N GLY A 58 10.82 26.73 16.18
CA GLY A 58 11.55 25.49 16.39
C GLY A 58 10.74 24.56 17.27
N GLY A 59 10.29 23.45 16.70
CA GLY A 59 9.90 22.29 17.46
C GLY A 59 11.14 21.81 18.18
N GLY A 60 11.21 22.11 19.47
CA GLY A 60 12.30 21.68 20.34
C GLY A 60 12.48 20.18 20.19
N ALA A 61 13.62 19.79 19.62
CA ALA A 61 14.13 18.45 19.71
C ALA A 61 14.26 18.15 21.20
N MET A 62 13.33 17.34 21.74
CA MET A 62 13.62 16.63 22.97
C MET A 62 14.83 15.76 22.63
N ALA A 63 15.98 16.18 23.15
CA ALA A 63 17.23 15.45 23.07
C ALA A 63 17.05 14.13 23.84
N GLY A 64 16.40 13.18 23.17
CA GLY A 64 16.41 11.79 23.55
C GLY A 64 17.86 11.35 23.58
N VAL A 65 18.22 10.60 24.61
CA VAL A 65 19.54 9.98 24.75
C VAL A 65 19.89 9.29 23.44
N LEU A 66 20.75 9.94 22.63
CA LEU A 66 21.23 9.38 21.38
C LEU A 66 22.11 8.20 21.76
N ARG A 67 21.62 6.99 21.53
CA ARG A 67 22.41 5.77 21.70
C ARG A 67 23.61 5.84 20.77
N LYS A 68 24.81 5.71 21.36
CA LYS A 68 26.07 5.79 20.61
C LYS A 68 26.29 4.56 19.72
N THR A 69 25.81 3.39 20.15
CA THR A 69 25.94 2.13 19.41
C THR A 69 24.73 1.22 19.67
N SER A 70 24.37 0.42 18.66
CA SER A 70 23.35 -0.64 18.76
C SER A 70 23.87 -1.88 19.50
N GLY A 71 25.20 -2.06 19.57
CA GLY A 71 25.84 -3.24 20.16
C GLY A 71 25.86 -4.46 19.24
N LEU A 72 25.26 -4.35 18.05
CA LEU A 72 25.19 -5.38 17.01
C LEU A 72 26.03 -4.95 15.81
N VAL A 73 26.84 -5.86 15.27
CA VAL A 73 27.68 -5.58 14.10
C VAL A 73 26.81 -5.46 12.85
N GLY A 74 27.04 -4.43 12.04
CA GLY A 74 26.32 -4.22 10.78
C GLY A 74 24.96 -3.53 10.91
N LEU A 75 24.52 -3.19 12.13
CA LEU A 75 23.26 -2.50 12.36
C LEU A 75 23.51 -1.06 12.85
N ALA A 76 23.36 -0.10 11.95
CA ALA A 76 23.52 1.33 12.26
C ALA A 76 22.35 1.86 13.09
N VAL A 77 22.66 2.75 14.05
CA VAL A 77 21.64 3.43 14.87
C VAL A 77 20.84 4.39 14.00
N VAL A 78 19.51 4.31 14.09
CA VAL A 78 18.59 5.18 13.36
C VAL A 78 18.16 6.33 14.27
N GLU A 79 18.30 7.57 13.78
CA GLU A 79 18.01 8.78 14.57
C GLU A 79 16.51 8.95 14.90
N ASN A 80 15.62 8.65 13.93
CA ASN A 80 14.16 8.83 14.08
C ASN A 80 13.40 7.53 13.76
N PRO A 81 13.39 6.54 14.68
CA PRO A 81 12.83 5.21 14.43
C PRO A 81 11.30 5.24 14.21
N HIS A 82 10.56 6.10 14.94
CA HIS A 82 9.10 6.18 14.84
C HIS A 82 8.64 6.60 13.44
N GLU A 83 9.25 7.64 12.87
CA GLU A 83 8.91 8.12 11.53
C GLU A 83 9.23 7.07 10.47
N ARG A 84 10.40 6.41 10.59
CA ARG A 84 10.79 5.35 9.67
C ARG A 84 9.81 4.18 9.69
N LEU A 85 9.44 3.70 10.88
CA LEU A 85 8.47 2.62 11.06
C LEU A 85 7.10 2.99 10.49
N ARG A 86 6.63 4.23 10.73
CA ARG A 86 5.35 4.71 10.19
C ARG A 86 5.32 4.67 8.66
N ILE A 87 6.40 5.10 8.02
CA ILE A 87 6.55 5.07 6.55
C ILE A 87 6.59 3.63 6.04
N LEU A 88 7.29 2.73 6.73
CA LEU A 88 7.38 1.33 6.31
C LEU A 88 6.03 0.61 6.41
N TYR A 89 5.34 0.72 7.55
CA TYR A 89 4.05 0.05 7.73
C TYR A 89 2.97 0.56 6.78
N THR A 90 2.91 1.87 6.53
CA THR A 90 1.97 2.43 5.53
C THR A 90 2.26 1.93 4.12
N LYS A 91 3.55 1.80 3.74
CA LYS A 91 3.94 1.19 2.46
C LYS A 91 3.55 -0.28 2.37
N ILE A 92 3.76 -1.07 3.42
CA ILE A 92 3.40 -2.49 3.42
C ILE A 92 1.89 -2.65 3.26
N LEU A 93 1.08 -1.90 4.03
CA LEU A 93 -0.38 -1.91 3.87
C LEU A 93 -0.81 -1.53 2.45
N GLY A 94 -0.13 -0.57 1.79
CA GLY A 94 -0.36 -0.24 0.39
C GLY A 94 -0.06 -1.39 -0.58
N VAL A 95 1.03 -2.13 -0.35
CA VAL A 95 1.39 -3.30 -1.18
C VAL A 95 0.39 -4.44 -0.99
N LEU A 96 -0.05 -4.69 0.24
CA LEU A 96 -1.01 -5.74 0.59
C LEU A 96 -2.38 -5.55 -0.07
N GLN A 97 -2.75 -4.32 -0.45
CA GLN A 97 -4.00 -4.07 -1.18
C GLN A 97 -4.07 -4.78 -2.54
N ASN A 98 -2.92 -5.07 -3.16
CA ASN A 98 -2.84 -5.77 -4.45
C ASN A 98 -3.04 -7.30 -4.33
N ILE A 99 -2.97 -7.86 -3.11
CA ILE A 99 -3.16 -9.28 -2.83
C ILE A 99 -4.64 -9.53 -2.53
N PRO A 100 -5.27 -10.64 -2.96
CA PRO A 100 -6.68 -10.85 -2.67
C PRO A 100 -6.95 -11.12 -1.17
N LYS A 101 -8.16 -10.78 -0.68
CA LYS A 101 -8.54 -10.81 0.76
C LYS A 101 -8.71 -12.21 1.33
N ASP A 102 -8.92 -13.19 0.48
CA ASP A 102 -9.07 -14.60 0.83
C ASP A 102 -7.72 -15.23 1.24
N ALA A 103 -6.62 -14.77 0.64
CA ALA A 103 -5.27 -15.23 0.92
C ALA A 103 -4.93 -15.17 2.42
N ALA A 104 -4.49 -16.30 2.96
CA ALA A 104 -4.11 -16.42 4.38
C ALA A 104 -2.99 -15.42 4.76
N TYR A 105 -1.99 -15.27 3.89
CA TYR A 105 -0.88 -14.33 4.08
C TYR A 105 -1.36 -12.90 4.34
N ARG A 106 -2.34 -12.41 3.55
CA ARG A 106 -2.87 -11.05 3.70
C ARG A 106 -3.54 -10.86 5.06
N LYS A 107 -4.37 -11.81 5.50
CA LYS A 107 -5.11 -11.73 6.77
C LYS A 107 -4.16 -11.60 7.97
N TYR A 108 -3.15 -12.47 8.02
CA TYR A 108 -2.21 -12.49 9.15
C TYR A 108 -1.25 -11.31 9.13
N THR A 109 -0.74 -10.92 7.96
CA THR A 109 0.16 -9.77 7.86
C THR A 109 -0.54 -8.45 8.18
N GLU A 110 -1.77 -8.23 7.70
CA GLU A 110 -2.57 -7.07 8.07
C GLU A 110 -2.80 -7.01 9.59
N GLN A 111 -3.11 -8.14 10.22
CA GLN A 111 -3.30 -8.20 11.67
C GLN A 111 -2.02 -7.80 12.43
N ILE A 112 -0.88 -8.41 12.09
CA ILE A 112 0.40 -8.15 12.75
C ILE A 112 0.84 -6.70 12.54
N ILE A 113 0.72 -6.19 11.32
CA ILE A 113 1.11 -4.81 10.99
C ILE A 113 0.21 -3.82 11.71
N ASN A 114 -1.10 -4.04 11.76
CA ASN A 114 -2.01 -3.14 12.48
C ASN A 114 -1.71 -3.14 13.99
N GLN A 115 -1.44 -4.30 14.58
CA GLN A 115 -1.03 -4.39 15.99
C GLN A 115 0.26 -3.60 16.24
N LYS A 116 1.31 -3.83 15.46
CA LYS A 116 2.59 -3.12 15.59
C LYS A 116 2.45 -1.62 15.32
N PHE A 117 1.65 -1.24 14.31
CA PHE A 117 1.39 0.14 13.95
C PHE A 117 0.67 0.90 15.05
N ASN A 118 -0.31 0.26 15.71
CA ASN A 118 -0.99 0.84 16.86
C ASN A 118 -0.02 1.07 18.03
N LEU A 119 0.86 0.11 18.33
CA LEU A 119 1.88 0.27 19.38
C LEU A 119 2.84 1.44 19.09
N VAL A 120 3.26 1.60 17.83
CA VAL A 120 4.11 2.72 17.39
C VAL A 120 3.40 4.07 17.49
N GLN A 121 2.07 4.10 17.42
CA GLN A 121 1.28 5.33 17.59
C GLN A 121 1.01 5.67 19.05
N THR A 122 0.78 4.66 19.90
CA THR A 122 0.47 4.88 21.32
C THR A 122 1.70 5.28 22.12
N GLU A 123 2.86 4.68 21.82
CA GLU A 123 4.10 4.98 22.52
C GLU A 123 4.92 6.01 21.76
N THR A 124 5.25 7.11 22.42
CA THR A 124 6.16 8.14 21.90
C THR A 124 7.62 7.93 22.31
N ASP A 125 7.86 7.06 23.31
CA ASP A 125 9.17 6.77 23.86
C ASP A 125 9.75 5.48 23.26
N VAL A 126 10.99 5.56 22.79
CA VAL A 126 11.69 4.45 22.13
C VAL A 126 11.94 3.29 23.10
N GLN A 127 12.26 3.58 24.36
CA GLN A 127 12.56 2.52 25.35
C GLN A 127 11.30 1.71 25.69
N LYS A 128 10.19 2.41 26.00
CA LYS A 128 8.92 1.75 26.28
C LYS A 128 8.39 0.98 25.08
N LEU A 129 8.62 1.48 23.87
CA LEU A 129 8.24 0.78 22.65
C LEU A 129 9.02 -0.55 22.49
N GLN A 130 10.30 -0.58 22.83
CA GLN A 130 11.12 -1.80 22.81
C GLN A 130 10.56 -2.86 23.77
N ASP A 131 10.25 -2.47 25.00
CA ASP A 131 9.69 -3.36 26.01
C ASP A 131 8.33 -3.93 25.60
N LYS A 132 7.48 -3.13 24.94
CA LYS A 132 6.16 -3.61 24.49
C LYS A 132 6.25 -4.51 23.26
N LEU A 133 7.23 -4.30 22.38
CA LEU A 133 7.39 -5.11 21.17
C LEU A 133 8.05 -6.47 21.45
N ASN A 134 8.77 -6.63 22.56
CA ASN A 134 9.49 -7.87 22.91
C ASN A 134 10.34 -8.45 21.74
N SER A 135 10.81 -7.57 20.85
CA SER A 135 11.43 -7.94 19.56
C SER A 135 12.90 -7.52 19.47
N GLY A 136 13.58 -7.38 20.62
CA GLY A 136 14.98 -6.95 20.67
C GLY A 136 15.14 -5.45 20.44
N HIS A 137 16.08 -5.08 19.56
CA HIS A 137 16.42 -3.69 19.27
C HIS A 137 15.46 -3.03 18.27
N ILE A 138 15.25 -1.71 18.38
CA ILE A 138 14.32 -1.01 17.48
C ILE A 138 14.80 -1.02 16.02
N GLU A 139 16.12 -1.05 15.84
CA GLU A 139 16.77 -1.14 14.54
C GLU A 139 16.51 -2.50 13.86
N GLU A 140 16.42 -3.59 14.62
CA GLU A 140 16.08 -4.91 14.10
C GLU A 140 14.62 -4.94 13.63
N VAL A 141 13.73 -4.27 14.35
CA VAL A 141 12.32 -4.13 13.95
C VAL A 141 12.18 -3.35 12.65
N ILE A 142 13.00 -2.31 12.46
CA ILE A 142 13.05 -1.56 11.18
C ILE A 142 13.51 -2.46 10.05
N LEU A 143 14.60 -3.22 10.25
CA LEU A 143 15.11 -4.16 9.26
C LEU A 143 14.07 -5.25 8.93
N GLN A 144 13.37 -5.77 9.95
CA GLN A 144 12.29 -6.73 9.77
C GLN A 144 11.15 -6.14 8.91
N ALA A 145 10.77 -4.89 9.14
CA ALA A 145 9.75 -4.21 8.33
C ALA A 145 10.20 -3.99 6.87
N GLU A 146 11.48 -3.72 6.63
CA GLU A 146 12.04 -3.62 5.27
C GLU A 146 12.07 -4.96 4.55
N ASN A 147 12.41 -6.04 5.26
CA ASN A 147 12.37 -7.40 4.76
C ASN A 147 10.93 -7.81 4.44
N GLU A 148 9.96 -7.48 5.30
CA GLU A 148 8.54 -7.75 5.09
C GLU A 148 8.02 -6.99 3.86
N LEU A 149 8.40 -5.73 3.68
CA LEU A 149 8.04 -4.96 2.49
C LEU A 149 8.60 -5.61 1.21
N SER A 150 9.85 -6.06 1.26
CA SER A 150 10.49 -6.77 0.15
C SER A 150 9.84 -8.12 -0.13
N LEU A 151 9.46 -8.86 0.92
CA LEU A 151 8.72 -10.11 0.82
C LEU A 151 7.35 -9.88 0.18
N ALA A 152 6.56 -8.92 0.68
CA ALA A 152 5.24 -8.60 0.16
C ALA A 152 5.27 -8.29 -1.35
N ARG A 153 6.31 -7.60 -1.83
CA ARG A 153 6.52 -7.35 -3.27
C ARG A 153 6.78 -8.63 -4.06
N LYS A 154 7.56 -9.57 -3.51
CA LYS A 154 7.82 -10.88 -4.14
C LYS A 154 6.60 -11.78 -4.10
N MET A 155 5.81 -11.73 -3.03
CA MET A 155 4.57 -12.50 -2.87
C MET A 155 3.54 -12.18 -3.97
N ILE A 156 3.51 -10.94 -4.47
CA ILE A 156 2.69 -10.56 -5.63
C ILE A 156 3.11 -11.33 -6.89
N GLN A 157 4.41 -11.59 -7.07
CA GLN A 157 4.94 -12.33 -8.21
C GLN A 157 4.73 -13.83 -8.05
N TRP A 158 4.94 -14.37 -6.84
CA TRP A 158 4.89 -15.81 -6.56
C TRP A 158 3.48 -16.37 -6.39
N LYS A 159 2.50 -15.55 -5.99
CA LYS A 159 1.09 -15.93 -5.80
C LYS A 159 0.89 -17.26 -5.03
N PRO A 160 1.46 -17.42 -3.83
CA PRO A 160 1.43 -18.69 -3.08
C PRO A 160 0.05 -19.05 -2.49
N TRP A 161 -0.98 -18.23 -2.73
CA TRP A 161 -2.36 -18.53 -2.38
C TRP A 161 -3.06 -19.39 -3.45
N GLU A 162 -2.39 -19.66 -4.56
CA GLU A 162 -2.84 -20.66 -5.54
C GLU A 162 -2.68 -22.07 -4.95
N PRO A 163 -3.53 -23.04 -5.35
CA PRO A 163 -3.41 -24.42 -4.90
C PRO A 163 -2.08 -25.04 -5.30
N LEU A 164 -1.71 -26.15 -4.64
CA LEU A 164 -0.48 -26.87 -4.94
C LEU A 164 -0.41 -27.20 -6.44
N VAL A 165 0.75 -26.93 -7.04
CA VAL A 165 1.00 -27.21 -8.47
C VAL A 165 0.99 -28.72 -8.72
N GLU A 166 1.59 -29.49 -7.81
CA GLU A 166 1.67 -30.95 -7.88
C GLU A 166 1.44 -31.55 -6.49
N GLU A 167 0.63 -32.60 -6.42
CA GLU A 167 0.49 -33.40 -5.21
C GLU A 167 1.71 -34.31 -5.05
N PRO A 168 2.24 -34.48 -3.82
CA PRO A 168 3.39 -35.34 -3.60
C PRO A 168 3.03 -36.82 -3.87
N PRO A 169 3.96 -37.65 -4.39
CA PRO A 169 3.82 -39.10 -4.38
C PRO A 169 3.56 -39.63 -2.97
N SER A 170 2.76 -40.70 -2.85
CA SER A 170 2.29 -41.26 -1.58
C SER A 170 3.40 -41.60 -0.59
N ASP A 171 4.60 -41.94 -1.10
CA ASP A 171 5.71 -42.43 -0.29
C ASP A 171 6.73 -41.32 0.05
N GLN A 172 6.60 -40.11 -0.51
CA GLN A 172 7.59 -39.03 -0.36
C GLN A 172 7.76 -38.56 1.09
N TRP A 173 6.69 -38.57 1.87
CA TRP A 173 6.66 -38.05 3.25
C TRP A 173 6.37 -39.13 4.30
N ARG A 174 6.50 -40.42 3.94
CA ARG A 174 6.31 -41.54 4.89
C ARG A 174 7.57 -41.71 5.74
N TRP A 175 7.44 -41.50 7.05
CA TRP A 175 8.51 -41.72 8.02
C TRP A 175 7.97 -42.35 9.31
N PRO A 176 8.62 -43.39 9.88
CA PRO A 176 9.77 -44.15 9.38
C PRO A 176 9.39 -45.16 8.27
N ILE A 177 10.40 -45.74 7.62
CA ILE A 177 10.24 -46.70 6.50
C ILE A 177 9.75 -48.05 7.03
#